data_AF-A0A1Q7D993-F1
#
_entry.id   AF-A0A1Q7D993-F1
#
_cell.length_a   1.000
_cell.length_b   1.000
_cell.length_c   1.000
_cell.angle_alpha   90.00
_cell.angle_beta   90.00
_cell.angle_gamma   90.00
#
_symmetry.space_group_name_H-M   'P 1'
#
loop_
_entity.id
_entity.type
_entity.pdbx_description
1 polymer ?
#
loop_
_entity_poly.entity_id
_entity_poly.type
_entity_poly.pdbx_seq_one_letter_code
_entity_poly.pdbx_strand_id
1 'polypeptide(L)'
;MCYADAARRRRLLELDRHGTLLLALRWHDHTLADARVRLPDRSWLRVEPQAETGAPWGRSDRLWHAGTLEARGDALTRFEALDWTDVDRIPTLAEPARLPAGAGATVLNVISSLARDQGRSSLRYTGPYPTEQLFTTLLDSFDYDVAPDDPLVAFMRGALAWRPAPHERVFTPEAACVYLRDRVEKVVWRSRAYHRPDVQGVGRHAAYRVRDVGKRVVCSLWALGTAVEDILELTEVGDVVRIIEPPWQPTERRALAAEVADGIGAIVAATSVPALGPALRAAAHRLTLAWAPLHGELVAMSGDTVCLSNRLRAVLAQSLTSPSDDAGRGAALAALTEVALLLGDALRARAQAQVAALPESEQRALLEAPPPPAPHTAQAITTAVAALAASG
;
A
#
# COMPACT_ATOMS: atom_id res chain seq x y z
N MET A 1 13.83 18.26 16.34
CA MET A 1 12.82 17.77 17.31
C MET A 1 12.89 18.65 18.55
N CYS A 2 11.74 19.01 19.14
CA CYS A 2 11.70 19.74 20.42
C CYS A 2 11.01 18.90 21.49
N TYR A 3 11.49 19.00 22.75
CA TYR A 3 11.00 18.23 23.88
C TYR A 3 10.49 19.13 25.02
N ALA A 4 9.45 18.71 25.74
CA ALA A 4 9.00 19.31 26.99
C ALA A 4 9.83 18.76 28.16
N ASP A 5 10.69 19.62 28.69
CA ASP A 5 11.58 19.41 29.84
C ASP A 5 12.64 18.30 29.66
N ALA A 6 13.87 18.60 30.07
CA ALA A 6 15.03 17.72 29.95
C ALA A 6 14.88 16.41 30.74
N ALA A 7 14.07 16.41 31.81
CA ALA A 7 13.88 15.25 32.69
C ALA A 7 13.00 14.14 32.10
N ARG A 8 12.11 14.44 31.14
CA ARG A 8 11.12 13.48 30.61
C ARG A 8 11.11 13.32 29.09
N ARG A 9 11.90 14.12 28.35
CA ARG A 9 12.04 14.05 26.87
C ARG A 9 10.71 13.78 26.14
N ARG A 10 9.67 14.57 26.46
CA ARG A 10 8.35 14.45 25.79
C ARG A 10 8.33 15.21 24.49
N ARG A 11 8.18 14.51 23.36
CA ARG A 11 8.18 15.16 22.04
C ARG A 11 7.03 16.17 21.95
N LEU A 12 7.33 17.40 21.54
CA LEU A 12 6.35 18.48 21.33
C LEU A 12 6.10 18.71 19.85
N LEU A 13 7.16 18.76 19.06
CA LEU A 13 7.07 18.97 17.63
C LEU A 13 8.24 18.32 16.89
N GLU A 14 7.99 18.02 15.63
CA GLU A 14 8.95 17.50 14.66
C GLU A 14 8.91 18.33 13.39
N LEU A 15 10.08 18.76 12.93
CA LEU A 15 10.30 19.45 11.68
C LEU A 15 11.23 18.59 10.83
N ASP A 16 11.02 18.55 9.52
CA ASP A 16 12.06 18.05 8.61
C ASP A 16 13.24 19.04 8.52
N ARG A 17 14.29 18.61 7.83
CA ARG A 17 15.49 19.45 7.60
C ARG A 17 15.25 20.73 6.79
N HIS A 18 14.10 20.86 6.14
CA HIS A 18 13.68 22.06 5.43
C HIS A 18 12.77 22.96 6.28
N GLY A 19 12.52 22.59 7.54
CA GLY A 19 11.65 23.33 8.46
C GLY A 19 10.16 23.04 8.28
N THR A 20 9.78 22.01 7.52
CA THR A 20 8.38 21.60 7.37
C THR A 20 7.87 20.92 8.63
N LEU A 21 6.78 21.42 9.22
CA LEU A 21 6.15 20.76 10.38
C LEU A 21 5.56 19.41 10.00
N LEU A 22 6.05 18.36 10.65
CA LEU A 22 5.67 16.95 10.43
C LEU A 22 4.73 16.43 11.51
N LEU A 23 4.97 16.84 12.76
CA LEU A 23 4.25 16.37 13.94
C LEU A 23 4.13 17.52 14.95
N ALA A 24 2.97 17.66 15.56
CA ALA A 24 2.74 18.49 16.73
C ALA A 24 1.96 17.70 17.78
N LEU A 25 2.48 17.63 19.00
CA LEU A 25 1.90 16.93 20.14
C LEU A 25 1.59 17.95 21.24
N ARG A 26 0.32 18.01 21.63
CA ARG A 26 -0.14 18.87 22.72
C ARG A 26 -0.42 18.00 23.94
N TRP A 27 0.32 18.26 25.01
CA TRP A 27 0.19 17.56 26.28
C TRP A 27 -0.58 18.43 27.28
N HIS A 28 -1.38 17.78 28.14
CA HIS A 28 -1.92 18.37 29.34
C HIS A 28 -1.42 17.54 30.52
N ASP A 29 -0.54 18.12 31.34
CA ASP A 29 0.23 17.40 32.36
C ASP A 29 0.89 16.14 31.81
N HIS A 30 0.30 14.97 32.06
CA HIS A 30 0.80 13.64 31.71
C HIS A 30 -0.03 12.95 30.62
N THR A 31 -1.07 13.59 30.10
CA THR A 31 -1.93 13.00 29.07
C THR A 31 -1.74 13.73 27.76
N LEU A 32 -1.69 12.96 26.67
CA LEU A 32 -1.75 13.55 25.34
C LEU A 32 -3.17 14.10 25.15
N ALA A 33 -3.27 15.40 24.86
CA ALA A 33 -4.55 16.05 24.64
C ALA A 33 -4.91 16.13 23.15
N ASP A 34 -3.92 16.23 22.27
CA ASP A 34 -4.09 16.27 20.81
C ASP A 34 -2.77 15.91 20.12
N ALA A 35 -2.83 15.17 19.02
CA ALA A 35 -1.69 15.03 18.11
C ALA A 35 -2.10 15.35 16.68
N ARG A 36 -1.21 16.04 15.97
CA ARG A 36 -1.34 16.38 14.55
C ARG A 36 -0.15 15.83 13.81
N VAL A 37 -0.37 15.05 12.78
CA VAL A 37 0.69 14.51 11.94
C VAL A 37 0.40 14.80 10.47
N ARG A 38 1.40 15.34 9.77
CA ARG A 38 1.29 15.67 8.34
C ARG A 38 1.36 14.38 7.52
N LEU A 39 0.44 14.23 6.57
CA LEU A 39 0.37 13.13 5.62
C LEU A 39 1.21 13.42 4.36
N PRO A 40 1.57 12.39 3.57
CA PRO A 40 2.35 12.58 2.34
C PRO A 40 1.70 13.50 1.30
N ASP A 41 0.37 13.55 1.26
CA ASP A 41 -0.41 14.48 0.43
C ASP A 41 -0.46 15.92 0.99
N ARG A 42 0.30 16.18 2.06
CA ARG A 42 0.39 17.44 2.82
C ARG A 42 -0.84 17.81 3.62
N SER A 43 -1.90 17.00 3.61
CA SER A 43 -3.00 17.12 4.56
C SER A 43 -2.56 16.67 5.96
N TRP A 44 -3.46 16.69 6.93
CA TRP A 44 -3.19 16.39 8.32
C TRP A 44 -4.09 15.28 8.84
N LEU A 45 -3.50 14.43 9.66
CA LEU A 45 -4.22 13.49 10.48
C LEU A 45 -4.17 13.99 11.92
N ARG A 46 -5.33 14.03 12.58
CA ARG A 46 -5.47 14.35 13.99
C ARG A 46 -5.76 13.07 14.78
N VAL A 47 -5.06 12.90 15.88
CA VAL A 47 -5.41 11.92 16.91
C VAL A 47 -6.07 12.65 18.07
N GLU A 48 -7.27 12.20 18.42
CA GLU A 48 -7.99 12.59 19.63
C GLU A 48 -7.92 11.42 20.63
N PRO A 49 -7.04 11.51 21.66
CA PRO A 49 -6.85 10.43 22.60
C PRO A 49 -8.08 10.18 23.48
N GLN A 50 -8.34 8.93 23.81
CA GLN A 50 -9.37 8.48 24.74
C GLN A 50 -10.79 9.01 24.39
N ALA A 51 -11.06 9.20 23.10
CA ALA A 51 -12.27 9.84 22.58
C ALA A 51 -13.56 9.06 22.87
N GLU A 52 -13.49 7.73 22.97
CA GLU A 52 -14.67 6.87 23.12
C GLU A 52 -14.34 5.61 23.92
N THR A 53 -15.36 5.00 24.54
CA THR A 53 -15.29 3.66 25.15
C THR A 53 -16.43 2.81 24.62
N GLY A 54 -16.13 1.63 24.07
CA GLY A 54 -17.13 0.71 23.54
C GLY A 54 -16.53 -0.52 22.87
N ALA A 55 -17.38 -1.36 22.29
CA ALA A 55 -16.91 -2.54 21.56
C ALA A 55 -16.07 -2.14 20.31
N PRO A 56 -15.11 -2.98 19.87
CA PRO A 56 -14.83 -4.33 20.37
C PRO A 56 -13.74 -4.44 21.46
N TRP A 57 -13.01 -3.36 21.77
CA TRP A 57 -11.84 -3.40 22.67
C TRP A 57 -11.84 -2.34 23.79
N GLY A 58 -12.96 -1.65 24.02
CA GLY A 58 -13.10 -0.66 25.08
C GLY A 58 -12.64 0.73 24.64
N ARG A 59 -11.67 1.31 25.36
CA ARG A 59 -11.22 2.70 25.14
C ARG A 59 -10.53 2.83 23.79
N SER A 60 -10.84 3.90 23.06
CA SER A 60 -10.31 4.13 21.72
C SER A 60 -9.82 5.56 21.53
N ASP A 61 -8.72 5.70 20.78
CA ASP A 61 -8.27 6.96 20.21
C ASP A 61 -8.94 7.14 18.84
N ARG A 62 -9.35 8.37 18.51
CA ARG A 62 -10.05 8.68 17.26
C ARG A 62 -9.14 9.39 16.27
N LEU A 63 -9.23 8.98 15.01
CA LEU A 63 -8.54 9.59 13.89
C LEU A 63 -9.47 10.52 13.11
N TRP A 64 -8.96 11.70 12.75
CA TRP A 64 -9.64 12.67 11.90
C TRP A 64 -8.75 13.11 10.74
N HIS A 65 -9.33 13.35 9.57
CA HIS A 65 -8.64 13.94 8.42
C HIS A 65 -8.92 15.43 8.35
N ALA A 66 -7.87 16.25 8.26
CA ALA A 66 -7.98 17.69 8.21
C ALA A 66 -7.15 18.23 7.03
N GLY A 67 -7.71 19.17 6.27
CA GLY A 67 -6.98 19.82 5.17
C GLY A 67 -5.84 20.74 5.66
N THR A 68 -5.98 21.31 6.86
CA THR A 68 -5.00 22.21 7.49
C THR A 68 -4.71 21.77 8.93
N LEU A 69 -3.67 22.37 9.53
CA LEU A 69 -3.24 22.05 10.88
C LEU A 69 -4.30 22.43 11.94
N GLU A 70 -4.96 23.57 11.73
CA GLU A 70 -5.92 24.18 12.66
C GLU A 70 -7.32 23.58 12.51
N ALA A 71 -7.64 23.01 11.35
CA ALA A 71 -8.95 22.45 11.09
C ALA A 71 -9.24 21.26 12.02
N ARG A 72 -10.50 21.13 12.46
CA ARG A 72 -10.95 19.97 13.23
C ARG A 72 -10.86 18.68 12.41
N GLY A 73 -11.30 18.75 11.15
CA GLY A 73 -11.34 17.63 10.23
C GLY A 73 -12.58 16.76 10.34
N ASP A 74 -12.66 15.78 9.44
CA ASP A 74 -13.73 14.79 9.35
C ASP A 74 -13.32 13.50 10.07
N ALA A 75 -14.24 12.90 10.81
CA ALA A 75 -13.97 11.68 11.56
C ALA A 75 -13.72 10.50 10.59
N LEU A 76 -12.58 9.84 10.75
CA LEU A 76 -12.18 8.71 9.90
C LEU A 76 -12.45 7.38 10.57
N THR A 77 -11.78 7.04 11.65
CA THR A 77 -11.89 5.72 12.28
C THR A 77 -11.29 5.81 13.69
N ARG A 78 -11.14 4.67 14.36
CA ARG A 78 -10.61 4.57 15.72
C ARG A 78 -9.70 3.36 15.87
N PHE A 79 -8.75 3.47 16.79
CA PHE A 79 -7.89 2.38 17.22
C PHE A 79 -7.85 2.26 18.73
N GLU A 80 -7.39 1.12 19.24
CA GLU A 80 -7.21 0.90 20.68
C GLU A 80 -6.45 2.05 21.34
N ALA A 81 -7.00 2.63 22.41
CA ALA A 81 -6.37 3.76 23.07
C ALA A 81 -4.97 3.39 23.59
N LEU A 82 -3.99 4.23 23.27
CA LEU A 82 -2.62 4.08 23.77
C LEU A 82 -2.40 4.93 25.03
N ASP A 83 -1.54 4.46 25.92
CA ASP A 83 -0.84 5.37 26.81
C ASP A 83 0.29 6.02 26.00
N TRP A 84 0.06 7.24 25.55
CA TRP A 84 1.04 7.97 24.74
C TRP A 84 2.31 8.34 25.50
N THR A 85 2.29 8.30 26.85
CA THR A 85 3.50 8.47 27.67
C THR A 85 4.28 7.18 27.84
N ASP A 86 3.65 6.04 27.57
CA ASP A 86 4.22 4.72 27.74
C ASP A 86 3.68 3.72 26.69
N VAL A 87 4.14 3.87 25.45
CA VAL A 87 3.68 3.07 24.31
C VAL A 87 4.20 1.64 24.47
N ASP A 88 3.30 0.69 24.68
CA ASP A 88 3.62 -0.71 24.99
C ASP A 88 3.26 -1.70 23.87
N ARG A 89 2.50 -1.26 22.86
CA ARG A 89 2.01 -2.13 21.77
C ARG A 89 1.71 -1.37 20.48
N ILE A 90 1.50 -2.14 19.42
CA ILE A 90 0.91 -1.67 18.16
C ILE A 90 -0.61 -1.83 18.26
N PRO A 91 -1.41 -0.75 18.19
CA PRO A 91 -2.85 -0.82 18.44
C PRO A 91 -3.64 -1.43 17.27
N THR A 92 -4.76 -2.07 17.59
CA THR A 92 -5.74 -2.53 16.58
C THR A 92 -6.55 -1.37 16.01
N LEU A 93 -6.76 -1.36 14.68
CA LEU A 93 -7.53 -0.36 13.93
C LEU A 93 -8.86 -0.94 13.43
N ALA A 94 -9.98 -0.23 13.62
CA ALA A 94 -11.32 -0.75 13.31
C ALA A 94 -11.65 -0.77 11.81
N GLU A 95 -11.47 0.35 11.12
CA GLU A 95 -11.85 0.49 9.71
C GLU A 95 -10.67 1.02 8.89
N PRO A 96 -9.63 0.19 8.63
CA PRO A 96 -8.43 0.63 7.90
C PRO A 96 -8.73 1.27 6.54
N ALA A 97 -9.78 0.81 5.86
CA ALA A 97 -10.18 1.33 4.54
C ALA A 97 -10.69 2.79 4.56
N ARG A 98 -11.03 3.33 5.74
CA ARG A 98 -11.43 4.75 5.87
C ARG A 98 -10.22 5.69 5.95
N LEU A 99 -9.01 5.16 6.09
CA LEU A 99 -7.81 5.97 6.14
C LEU A 99 -7.40 6.46 4.73
N PRO A 100 -7.02 7.74 4.58
CA PRO A 100 -6.30 8.20 3.40
C PRO A 100 -5.03 7.39 3.16
N ALA A 101 -4.60 7.31 1.90
CA ALA A 101 -3.38 6.62 1.52
C ALA A 101 -2.17 7.13 2.33
N GLY A 102 -1.42 6.20 2.94
CA GLY A 102 -0.25 6.54 3.75
C GLY A 102 -0.54 7.02 5.18
N ALA A 103 -1.80 7.23 5.57
CA ALA A 103 -2.12 7.66 6.94
C ALA A 103 -1.77 6.61 8.00
N GLY A 104 -2.06 5.33 7.73
CA GLY A 104 -1.67 4.23 8.63
C GLY A 104 -0.17 4.15 8.87
N ALA A 105 0.63 4.16 7.79
CA ALA A 105 2.09 4.19 7.85
C ALA A 105 2.62 5.41 8.64
N THR A 106 1.98 6.57 8.45
CA THR A 106 2.35 7.81 9.14
C THR A 106 2.11 7.73 10.64
N VAL A 107 0.96 7.22 11.09
CA VAL A 107 0.67 7.01 12.52
C VAL A 107 1.62 5.98 13.12
N LEU A 108 1.89 4.89 12.41
CA LEU A 108 2.82 3.87 12.86
C LEU A 108 4.24 4.43 13.04
N ASN A 109 4.69 5.35 12.18
CA ASN A 109 5.97 6.04 12.37
C ASN A 109 5.99 6.93 13.63
N VAL A 110 4.86 7.56 13.98
CA VAL A 110 4.73 8.34 15.23
C VAL A 110 4.78 7.42 16.45
N ILE A 111 4.03 6.32 16.45
CA ILE A 111 4.04 5.31 17.52
C ILE A 111 5.45 4.75 17.71
N SER A 112 6.11 4.38 16.61
CA SER A 112 7.48 3.87 16.61
C SER A 112 8.49 4.90 17.13
N SER A 113 8.32 6.17 16.74
CA SER A 113 9.13 7.28 17.25
C SER A 113 9.00 7.49 18.76
N LEU A 114 7.77 7.48 19.28
CA LEU A 114 7.51 7.63 20.71
C LEU A 114 8.03 6.44 21.51
N ALA A 115 7.76 5.21 21.04
CA ALA A 115 8.27 4.00 21.66
C ALA A 115 9.81 4.00 21.74
N ARG A 116 10.49 4.42 20.67
CA ARG A 116 11.95 4.59 20.66
C ARG A 116 12.42 5.65 21.66
N ASP A 117 11.78 6.82 21.68
CA ASP A 117 12.10 7.90 22.63
C ASP A 117 11.95 7.42 24.10
N GLN A 118 11.01 6.51 24.34
CA GLN A 118 10.72 5.89 25.64
C GLN A 118 11.62 4.67 25.95
N GLY A 119 12.58 4.34 25.08
CA GLY A 119 13.50 3.22 25.29
C GLY A 119 12.88 1.83 25.13
N ARG A 120 11.73 1.72 24.45
CA ARG A 120 11.07 0.44 24.18
C ARG A 120 11.88 -0.34 23.15
N SER A 121 12.30 -1.54 23.52
CA SER A 121 13.06 -2.44 22.64
C SER A 121 12.18 -3.25 21.70
N SER A 122 10.92 -3.51 22.08
CA SER A 122 10.01 -4.35 21.29
C SER A 122 8.55 -4.07 21.65
N LEU A 123 7.68 -4.12 20.64
CA LEU A 123 6.23 -4.00 20.73
C LEU A 123 5.57 -5.24 20.11
N ARG A 124 4.31 -5.51 20.47
CA ARG A 124 3.51 -6.59 19.86
C ARG A 124 2.25 -6.03 19.22
N TYR A 125 1.81 -6.72 18.17
CA TYR A 125 0.46 -6.56 17.63
C TYR A 125 -0.37 -7.78 18.05
N THR A 126 -1.43 -7.56 18.80
CA THR A 126 -2.34 -8.61 19.30
C THR A 126 -3.75 -8.47 18.72
N GLY A 127 -3.91 -7.62 17.71
CA GLY A 127 -5.20 -7.40 17.07
C GLY A 127 -5.67 -8.60 16.27
N PRO A 128 -6.99 -8.75 16.06
CA PRO A 128 -7.59 -9.91 15.40
C PRO A 128 -7.34 -9.96 13.88
N TYR A 129 -6.71 -8.93 13.31
CA TYR A 129 -6.56 -8.78 11.85
C TYR A 129 -5.09 -8.65 11.41
N PRO A 130 -4.25 -9.69 11.55
CA PRO A 130 -2.88 -9.67 11.06
C PRO A 130 -2.84 -9.93 9.54
N THR A 131 -2.99 -8.88 8.74
CA THR A 131 -3.01 -8.97 7.28
C THR A 131 -1.64 -8.73 6.65
N GLU A 132 -1.42 -9.22 5.43
CA GLU A 132 -0.21 -8.92 4.64
C GLU A 132 0.00 -7.42 4.44
N GLN A 133 -1.09 -6.66 4.24
CA GLN A 133 -1.03 -5.21 4.12
C GLN A 133 -0.52 -4.55 5.42
N LEU A 134 -1.00 -5.01 6.58
CA LEU A 134 -0.50 -4.50 7.86
C LEU A 134 0.96 -4.89 8.07
N PHE A 135 1.33 -6.14 7.79
CA PHE A 135 2.71 -6.63 7.86
C PHE A 135 3.65 -5.74 7.04
N THR A 136 3.37 -5.55 5.75
CA THR A 136 4.19 -4.72 4.86
C THR A 136 4.20 -3.25 5.25
N THR A 137 3.14 -2.74 5.87
CA THR A 137 3.10 -1.37 6.40
C THR A 137 3.96 -1.23 7.66
N LEU A 138 4.01 -2.25 8.52
CA LEU A 138 4.86 -2.25 9.72
C LEU A 138 6.35 -2.22 9.36
N LEU A 139 6.76 -2.90 8.29
CA LEU A 139 8.14 -2.88 7.79
C LEU A 139 8.67 -1.47 7.46
N ASP A 140 7.78 -0.50 7.18
CA ASP A 140 8.17 0.90 6.94
C ASP A 140 8.68 1.58 8.23
N SER A 141 8.29 1.12 9.42
CA SER A 141 8.58 1.82 10.70
C SER A 141 9.02 0.92 11.85
N PHE A 142 9.10 -0.39 11.64
CA PHE A 142 9.48 -1.38 12.64
C PHE A 142 10.37 -2.45 12.00
N ASP A 143 11.33 -2.96 12.76
CA ASP A 143 12.07 -4.16 12.41
C ASP A 143 11.50 -5.35 13.18
N TYR A 144 11.40 -6.53 12.57
CA TYR A 144 10.99 -7.73 13.30
C TYR A 144 12.21 -8.38 14.00
N ASP A 145 12.05 -8.83 15.25
CA ASP A 145 13.17 -9.20 16.14
C ASP A 145 13.91 -10.50 15.75
N VAL A 146 13.26 -11.44 15.07
CA VAL A 146 13.85 -12.71 14.61
C VAL A 146 13.29 -13.00 13.23
N ALA A 147 14.14 -13.43 12.29
CA ALA A 147 13.72 -13.93 10.98
C ALA A 147 13.30 -15.39 11.11
N PRO A 148 12.00 -15.71 11.31
CA PRO A 148 11.52 -17.05 11.00
C PRO A 148 11.69 -17.29 9.49
N ASP A 149 11.69 -18.56 9.08
CA ASP A 149 11.76 -18.92 7.65
C ASP A 149 10.66 -18.24 6.81
N ASP A 150 9.51 -17.93 7.44
CA ASP A 150 8.42 -17.15 6.86
C ASP A 150 7.88 -16.10 7.86
N PRO A 151 8.31 -14.83 7.77
CA PRO A 151 7.90 -13.79 8.70
C PRO A 151 6.43 -13.38 8.53
N LEU A 152 5.85 -13.52 7.34
CA LEU A 152 4.43 -13.22 7.13
C LEU A 152 3.57 -14.25 7.87
N VAL A 153 3.87 -15.54 7.74
CA VAL A 153 3.14 -16.60 8.45
C VAL A 153 3.28 -16.45 9.97
N ALA A 154 4.47 -16.11 10.47
CA ALA A 154 4.66 -15.85 11.89
C ALA A 154 3.84 -14.64 12.37
N PHE A 155 3.76 -13.57 11.56
CA PHE A 155 2.93 -12.41 11.85
C PHE A 155 1.44 -12.76 11.91
N MET A 156 0.95 -13.53 10.93
CA MET A 156 -0.44 -13.99 10.87
C MET A 156 -0.84 -14.84 12.08
N ARG A 157 0.12 -15.47 12.75
CA ARG A 157 -0.08 -16.24 14.00
C ARG A 157 0.11 -15.40 15.28
N GLY A 158 0.38 -14.10 15.16
CA GLY A 158 0.66 -13.23 16.31
C GLY A 158 1.99 -13.53 17.02
N ALA A 159 2.93 -14.21 16.35
CA ALA A 159 4.17 -14.66 16.95
C ALA A 159 5.35 -13.68 16.78
N LEU A 160 5.17 -12.59 16.02
CA LEU A 160 6.22 -11.59 15.81
C LEU A 160 6.24 -10.51 16.89
N ALA A 161 7.46 -10.14 17.25
CA ALA A 161 7.79 -8.98 18.06
C ALA A 161 8.48 -7.94 17.18
N TRP A 162 8.19 -6.67 17.43
CA TRP A 162 8.51 -5.55 16.54
C TRP A 162 9.35 -4.50 17.26
N ARG A 163 10.60 -4.36 16.88
CA ARG A 163 11.50 -3.32 17.36
C ARG A 163 11.18 -1.97 16.70
N PRO A 164 11.00 -0.89 17.47
CA PRO A 164 10.78 0.44 16.91
C PRO A 164 11.93 0.90 15.98
N ALA A 165 11.58 1.09 14.71
CA ALA A 165 12.47 1.48 13.62
C ALA A 165 11.99 2.71 12.82
N PRO A 166 11.61 3.85 13.45
CA PRO A 166 11.09 5.00 12.72
C PRO A 166 12.10 5.54 11.71
N HIS A 167 11.55 6.12 10.65
CA HIS A 167 12.26 6.78 9.56
C HIS A 167 12.06 8.30 9.64
N GLU A 168 13.04 9.04 9.12
CA GLU A 168 12.89 10.47 8.82
C GLU A 168 11.94 10.62 7.62
N ARG A 169 11.12 11.68 7.65
CA ARG A 169 10.31 12.09 6.49
C ARG A 169 10.74 13.47 6.05
N VAL A 170 10.96 13.64 4.76
CA VAL A 170 11.39 14.91 4.16
C VAL A 170 10.42 15.32 3.08
N PHE A 171 9.89 16.53 3.18
CA PHE A 171 9.06 17.13 2.15
C PHE A 171 9.91 18.01 1.25
N THR A 172 9.97 17.65 -0.04
CA THR A 172 10.73 18.43 -1.02
C THR A 172 9.86 19.56 -1.60
N PRO A 173 10.48 20.61 -2.17
CA PRO A 173 9.77 21.67 -2.88
C PRO A 173 8.83 21.14 -3.99
N GLU A 174 9.23 20.07 -4.67
CA GLU A 174 8.53 19.38 -5.77
C GLU A 174 7.36 18.51 -5.29
N ALA A 175 7.00 18.62 -4.01
CA ALA A 175 5.92 17.88 -3.36
C ALA A 175 6.14 16.37 -3.26
N ALA A 176 7.39 15.92 -3.26
CA ALA A 176 7.73 14.56 -2.84
C ALA A 176 7.79 14.49 -1.30
N CYS A 177 7.34 13.36 -0.75
CA CYS A 177 7.55 12.98 0.63
C CYS A 177 8.49 11.76 0.64
N VAL A 178 9.72 11.94 1.12
CA VAL A 178 10.78 10.93 1.07
C VAL A 178 10.99 10.34 2.44
N TYR A 179 11.04 9.02 2.51
CA TYR A 179 11.21 8.25 3.74
C TYR A 179 12.67 7.77 3.79
N LEU A 180 13.38 8.18 4.84
CA LEU A 180 14.82 8.02 4.97
C LEU A 180 15.17 7.31 6.27
N ARG A 181 16.05 6.31 6.16
CA ARG A 181 16.87 5.82 7.27
C ARG A 181 18.33 5.96 6.83
N ASP A 182 19.02 4.84 6.63
CA ASP A 182 20.38 4.83 6.07
C ASP A 182 20.39 5.08 4.55
N ARG A 183 19.22 5.00 3.91
CA ARG A 183 18.99 5.24 2.48
C ARG A 183 17.58 5.76 2.23
N VAL A 184 17.31 6.21 1.00
CA VAL A 184 15.93 6.45 0.51
C VAL A 184 15.21 5.11 0.40
N GLU A 185 14.21 4.85 1.24
CA GLU A 185 13.50 3.56 1.27
C GLU A 185 12.14 3.60 0.56
N LYS A 186 11.49 4.77 0.59
CA LYS A 186 10.20 5.00 -0.01
C LYS A 186 10.07 6.46 -0.42
N VAL A 187 9.39 6.70 -1.54
CA VAL A 187 9.07 8.05 -2.02
C VAL A 187 7.58 8.09 -2.30
N VAL A 188 6.88 9.10 -1.81
CA VAL A 188 5.49 9.37 -2.19
C VAL A 188 5.45 10.65 -3.00
N TRP A 189 4.95 10.58 -4.22
CA TRP A 189 4.85 11.73 -5.12
C TRP A 189 3.63 11.60 -6.03
N ARG A 190 2.84 12.67 -6.17
CA ARG A 190 1.58 12.68 -6.95
C ARG A 190 0.68 11.46 -6.68
N SER A 191 0.45 11.19 -5.40
CA SER A 191 -0.37 10.06 -4.91
C SER A 191 0.16 8.66 -5.24
N ARG A 192 1.40 8.53 -5.72
CA ARG A 192 2.06 7.25 -5.98
C ARG A 192 3.12 6.99 -4.92
N ALA A 193 3.14 5.77 -4.40
CA ALA A 193 4.15 5.32 -3.44
C ALA A 193 5.15 4.40 -4.15
N TYR A 194 6.39 4.88 -4.28
CA TYR A 194 7.53 4.12 -4.80
C TYR A 194 8.18 3.41 -3.63
N HIS A 195 8.37 2.09 -3.77
CA HIS A 195 8.94 1.25 -2.72
C HIS A 195 10.22 0.60 -3.20
N ARG A 196 11.16 0.33 -2.30
CA ARG A 196 12.23 -0.61 -2.62
C ARG A 196 11.66 -2.02 -2.82
N PRO A 197 12.27 -2.81 -3.72
CA PRO A 197 11.84 -4.19 -3.98
C PRO A 197 12.13 -5.11 -2.80
N ASP A 198 13.06 -4.74 -1.93
CA ASP A 198 13.41 -5.46 -0.70
C ASP A 198 13.34 -4.52 0.51
N VAL A 199 12.71 -5.00 1.58
CA VAL A 199 12.77 -4.38 2.91
C VAL A 199 12.95 -5.48 3.93
N GLN A 200 14.04 -5.43 4.70
CA GLN A 200 14.36 -6.45 5.72
C GLN A 200 14.34 -7.88 5.15
N GLY A 201 14.88 -8.08 3.94
CA GLY A 201 14.90 -9.40 3.27
C GLY A 201 13.55 -9.85 2.70
N VAL A 202 12.46 -9.10 2.90
CA VAL A 202 11.15 -9.39 2.33
C VAL A 202 11.04 -8.75 0.95
N GLY A 203 10.80 -9.58 -0.06
CA GLY A 203 10.52 -9.14 -1.42
C GLY A 203 9.12 -8.51 -1.51
N ARG A 204 9.04 -7.29 -2.05
CA ARG A 204 7.79 -6.57 -2.27
C ARG A 204 7.52 -6.43 -3.76
N HIS A 205 6.40 -6.99 -4.22
CA HIS A 205 5.92 -6.73 -5.56
C HIS A 205 5.24 -5.35 -5.61
N ALA A 206 5.82 -4.41 -6.35
CA ALA A 206 5.24 -3.09 -6.61
C ALA A 206 5.62 -2.62 -8.02
N ALA A 207 4.67 -1.98 -8.72
CA ALA A 207 4.93 -1.36 -10.02
C ALA A 207 5.76 -0.07 -9.91
N TYR A 208 5.63 0.65 -8.79
CA TYR A 208 6.41 1.86 -8.50
C TYR A 208 7.59 1.50 -7.60
N ARG A 209 8.81 1.64 -8.13
CA ARG A 209 10.01 1.22 -7.41
C ARG A 209 11.03 2.33 -7.21
N VAL A 210 11.74 2.27 -6.09
CA VAL A 210 12.96 3.02 -5.81
C VAL A 210 14.16 2.13 -6.13
N ARG A 211 15.14 2.64 -6.87
CA ARG A 211 16.38 1.94 -7.21
C ARG A 211 17.59 2.87 -7.17
N ASP A 212 18.76 2.32 -6.88
CA ASP A 212 20.01 3.07 -6.93
C ASP A 212 20.61 3.00 -8.35
N VAL A 213 21.11 4.13 -8.85
CA VAL A 213 21.74 4.28 -10.17
C VAL A 213 22.99 5.13 -10.02
N GLY A 214 24.14 4.48 -9.89
CA GLY A 214 25.37 5.18 -9.51
C GLY A 214 25.21 5.86 -8.15
N LYS A 215 25.41 7.18 -8.09
CA LYS A 215 25.25 8.01 -6.88
C LYS A 215 23.89 8.71 -6.80
N ARG A 216 22.90 8.18 -7.52
CA ARG A 216 21.54 8.73 -7.61
C ARG A 216 20.54 7.68 -7.20
N VAL A 217 19.39 8.15 -6.74
CA VAL A 217 18.21 7.30 -6.49
C VAL A 217 17.18 7.64 -7.54
N VAL A 218 16.59 6.62 -8.18
CA VAL A 218 15.60 6.80 -9.25
C VAL A 218 14.28 6.15 -8.85
N CYS A 219 13.19 6.88 -9.02
CA CYS A 219 11.84 6.37 -8.94
C CYS A 219 11.35 5.99 -10.33
N SER A 220 11.00 4.71 -10.54
CA SER A 220 10.61 4.18 -11.84
C SER A 220 9.31 3.41 -11.78
N LEU A 221 8.60 3.36 -12.90
CA LEU A 221 7.58 2.38 -13.20
C LEU A 221 8.23 1.11 -13.73
N TRP A 222 7.78 -0.04 -13.23
CA TRP A 222 8.32 -1.35 -13.57
C TRP A 222 7.21 -2.26 -14.08
N ALA A 223 7.51 -2.99 -15.15
CA ALA A 223 6.68 -4.07 -15.64
C ALA A 223 7.52 -5.29 -16.00
N LEU A 224 7.03 -6.48 -15.67
CA LEU A 224 7.66 -7.77 -15.99
C LEU A 224 9.12 -7.83 -15.55
N GLY A 225 9.42 -7.29 -14.37
CA GLY A 225 10.78 -7.26 -13.83
C GLY A 225 11.74 -6.28 -14.51
N THR A 226 11.25 -5.38 -15.37
CA THR A 226 12.05 -4.37 -16.07
C THR A 226 11.54 -2.96 -15.78
N ALA A 227 12.45 -1.99 -15.64
CA ALA A 227 12.07 -0.57 -15.55
C ALA A 227 11.61 -0.07 -16.92
N VAL A 228 10.37 0.43 -17.01
CA VAL A 228 9.76 0.88 -18.27
C VAL A 228 9.67 2.40 -18.41
N GLU A 229 9.73 3.13 -17.30
CA GLU A 229 9.67 4.58 -17.28
C GLU A 229 10.32 5.12 -16.00
N ASP A 230 11.33 5.98 -16.14
CA ASP A 230 11.89 6.73 -15.01
C ASP A 230 11.12 8.02 -14.81
N ILE A 231 10.84 8.39 -13.56
CA ILE A 231 9.90 9.46 -13.23
C ILE A 231 10.57 10.54 -12.36
N LEU A 232 11.33 10.15 -11.35
CA LEU A 232 12.08 11.08 -10.49
C LEU A 232 13.51 10.62 -10.33
N GLU A 233 14.42 11.58 -10.26
CA GLU A 233 15.81 11.39 -9.86
C GLU A 233 16.07 12.20 -8.59
N LEU A 234 16.68 11.54 -7.60
CA LEU A 234 16.99 12.10 -6.29
C LEU A 234 18.48 11.93 -5.95
N THR A 235 18.96 12.76 -5.02
CA THR A 235 20.21 12.52 -4.30
C THR A 235 20.07 11.32 -3.35
N GLU A 236 21.19 10.78 -2.87
CA GLU A 236 21.20 9.70 -1.87
C GLU A 236 20.54 10.11 -0.54
N VAL A 237 20.52 11.41 -0.25
CA VAL A 237 19.86 11.98 0.93
C VAL A 237 18.40 12.34 0.69
N GLY A 238 17.88 12.14 -0.52
CA GLY A 238 16.45 12.29 -0.83
C GLY A 238 16.00 13.66 -1.35
N ASP A 239 16.91 14.51 -1.82
CA ASP A 239 16.52 15.77 -2.50
C ASP A 239 16.22 15.47 -3.98
N VAL A 240 15.13 16.02 -4.51
CA VAL A 240 14.79 15.85 -5.93
C VAL A 240 15.77 16.66 -6.78
N VAL A 241 16.45 15.96 -7.69
CA VAL A 241 17.39 16.54 -8.65
C VAL A 241 16.67 16.88 -9.94
N ARG A 242 15.78 15.99 -10.38
CA ARG A 242 15.10 16.11 -11.67
C ARG A 242 13.77 15.36 -11.66
N ILE A 243 12.74 16.02 -12.18
CA ILE A 243 11.51 15.37 -12.63
C ILE A 243 11.75 14.99 -14.09
N ILE A 244 11.66 13.69 -14.39
CA ILE A 244 11.99 13.17 -15.72
C ILE A 244 10.76 13.30 -16.61
N GLU A 245 10.92 13.96 -17.75
CA GLU A 245 9.84 14.06 -18.73
C GLU A 245 9.57 12.68 -19.34
N PRO A 246 8.29 12.28 -19.42
CA PRO A 246 7.94 10.99 -19.95
C PRO A 246 8.31 10.93 -21.44
N PRO A 247 8.91 9.82 -21.92
CA PRO A 247 9.20 9.70 -23.35
C PRO A 247 7.89 9.64 -24.13
N TRP A 248 7.92 10.18 -25.36
CA TRP A 248 6.78 10.14 -26.27
C TRP A 248 6.27 8.70 -26.49
N GLN A 249 4.94 8.54 -26.62
CA GLN A 249 4.31 7.25 -26.90
C GLN A 249 3.40 7.31 -28.13
N PRO A 250 3.32 6.20 -28.90
CA PRO A 250 2.28 6.03 -29.90
C PRO A 250 0.89 6.14 -29.26
N THR A 251 0.01 6.92 -29.89
CA THR A 251 -1.38 7.14 -29.43
C THR A 251 -2.32 5.99 -29.76
N GLU A 252 -1.78 4.86 -30.24
CA GLU A 252 -2.56 3.70 -30.65
C GLU A 252 -3.37 3.15 -29.48
N ARG A 253 -4.65 2.88 -29.76
CA ARG A 253 -5.54 2.15 -28.86
C ARG A 253 -5.96 0.85 -29.52
N ARG A 254 -5.79 -0.28 -28.83
CA ARG A 254 -6.13 -1.61 -29.34
C ARG A 254 -6.95 -2.36 -28.32
N ALA A 255 -8.15 -2.80 -28.70
CA ALA A 255 -9.00 -3.60 -27.83
C ALA A 255 -8.32 -4.95 -27.50
N LEU A 256 -8.52 -5.40 -26.26
CA LEU A 256 -8.13 -6.73 -25.80
C LEU A 256 -9.35 -7.65 -25.83
N ALA A 257 -9.09 -8.94 -26.04
CA ALA A 257 -10.14 -9.96 -26.03
C ALA A 257 -10.78 -10.08 -24.63
N ALA A 258 -12.07 -10.39 -24.57
CA ALA A 258 -12.82 -10.46 -23.31
C ALA A 258 -12.28 -11.55 -22.35
N GLU A 259 -11.69 -12.59 -22.93
CA GLU A 259 -11.05 -13.70 -22.22
C GLU A 259 -9.93 -13.22 -21.28
N VAL A 260 -9.27 -12.10 -21.62
CA VAL A 260 -8.24 -11.50 -20.75
C VAL A 260 -8.86 -10.99 -19.45
N ALA A 261 -10.06 -10.39 -19.51
CA ALA A 261 -10.78 -9.93 -18.32
C ALA A 261 -11.23 -11.11 -17.45
N ASP A 262 -11.73 -12.18 -18.07
CA ASP A 262 -12.11 -13.41 -17.36
C ASP A 262 -10.90 -14.05 -16.67
N GLY A 263 -9.74 -14.09 -17.32
CA GLY A 263 -8.49 -14.57 -16.74
C GLY A 263 -8.01 -13.74 -15.55
N ILE A 264 -8.09 -12.41 -15.65
CA ILE A 264 -7.81 -11.50 -14.52
C ILE A 264 -8.74 -11.82 -13.35
N GLY A 265 -10.05 -11.94 -13.61
CA GLY A 265 -11.05 -12.31 -12.60
C GLY A 265 -10.77 -13.66 -11.95
N ALA A 266 -10.32 -14.64 -12.73
CA ALA A 266 -9.95 -15.97 -12.24
C ALA A 266 -8.73 -15.92 -11.31
N ILE A 267 -7.67 -15.17 -11.67
CA ILE A 267 -6.49 -14.99 -10.81
C ILE A 267 -6.87 -14.30 -9.51
N VAL A 268 -7.57 -13.17 -9.58
CA VAL A 268 -7.94 -12.41 -8.37
C VAL A 268 -8.86 -13.24 -7.47
N ALA A 269 -9.79 -14.01 -8.04
CA ALA A 269 -10.64 -14.92 -7.27
C ALA A 269 -9.84 -16.04 -6.58
N ALA A 270 -8.83 -16.60 -7.25
CA ALA A 270 -7.99 -17.66 -6.71
C ALA A 270 -7.10 -17.19 -5.55
N THR A 271 -6.73 -15.91 -5.52
CA THR A 271 -5.90 -15.31 -4.45
C THR A 271 -6.72 -14.54 -3.40
N SER A 272 -8.05 -14.61 -3.45
CA SER A 272 -8.96 -13.92 -2.52
C SER A 272 -9.69 -14.91 -1.61
N VAL A 273 -10.40 -14.39 -0.60
CA VAL A 273 -11.26 -15.23 0.23
C VAL A 273 -12.33 -15.92 -0.63
N PRO A 274 -12.57 -17.23 -0.47
CA PRO A 274 -13.47 -18.00 -1.36
C PRO A 274 -14.89 -17.41 -1.49
N ALA A 275 -15.41 -16.81 -0.43
CA ALA A 275 -16.73 -16.16 -0.40
C ALA A 275 -16.89 -15.04 -1.45
N LEU A 276 -15.79 -14.37 -1.85
CA LEU A 276 -15.83 -13.32 -2.87
C LEU A 276 -15.72 -13.85 -4.31
N GLY A 277 -15.41 -15.13 -4.50
CA GLY A 277 -15.08 -15.71 -5.80
C GLY A 277 -16.11 -15.45 -6.92
N PRO A 278 -17.42 -15.72 -6.71
CA PRO A 278 -18.44 -15.43 -7.72
C PRO A 278 -18.56 -13.94 -8.06
N ALA A 279 -18.57 -13.07 -7.05
CA ALA A 279 -18.69 -11.61 -7.23
C ALA A 279 -17.46 -11.02 -7.94
N LEU A 280 -16.26 -11.52 -7.67
CA LEU A 280 -15.02 -11.13 -8.35
C LEU A 280 -15.07 -11.45 -9.85
N ARG A 281 -15.50 -12.67 -10.21
CA ARG A 281 -15.63 -13.07 -11.62
C ARG A 281 -16.70 -12.23 -12.34
N ALA A 282 -17.85 -12.00 -11.71
CA ALA A 282 -18.89 -11.14 -12.27
C ALA A 282 -18.41 -9.69 -12.48
N ALA A 283 -17.64 -9.15 -11.53
CA ALA A 283 -17.06 -7.82 -11.64
C ALA A 283 -16.01 -7.73 -12.77
N ALA A 284 -15.17 -8.76 -12.93
CA ALA A 284 -14.16 -8.81 -13.97
C ALA A 284 -14.77 -8.98 -15.37
N HIS A 285 -15.81 -9.81 -15.51
CA HIS A 285 -16.50 -10.05 -16.78
C HIS A 285 -17.12 -8.79 -17.39
N ARG A 286 -17.42 -7.79 -16.56
CA ARG A 286 -17.94 -6.48 -17.01
C ARG A 286 -16.87 -5.56 -17.59
N LEU A 287 -15.59 -5.89 -17.42
CA LEU A 287 -14.50 -4.99 -17.82
C LEU A 287 -14.30 -4.99 -19.34
N THR A 288 -14.15 -3.80 -19.90
CA THR A 288 -13.68 -3.61 -21.27
C THR A 288 -12.21 -3.20 -21.24
N LEU A 289 -11.34 -4.05 -21.79
CA LEU A 289 -9.89 -3.86 -21.76
C LEU A 289 -9.38 -3.31 -23.11
N ALA A 290 -8.42 -2.40 -23.05
CA ALA A 290 -7.68 -1.95 -24.22
C ALA A 290 -6.24 -1.56 -23.87
N TRP A 291 -5.31 -1.79 -24.80
CA TRP A 291 -4.02 -1.13 -24.82
C TRP A 291 -4.21 0.37 -25.13
N ALA A 292 -3.47 1.24 -24.44
CA ALA A 292 -3.53 2.69 -24.63
C ALA A 292 -2.22 3.39 -24.20
N PRO A 293 -1.98 4.61 -24.69
CA PRO A 293 -0.90 5.45 -24.16
C PRO A 293 -1.21 5.89 -22.73
N LEU A 294 -0.41 5.45 -21.75
CA LEU A 294 -0.53 5.82 -20.34
C LEU A 294 0.79 6.42 -19.85
N HIS A 295 0.70 7.46 -19.03
CA HIS A 295 1.87 8.20 -18.54
C HIS A 295 2.07 7.96 -17.04
N GLY A 296 3.20 7.35 -16.69
CA GLY A 296 3.53 6.98 -15.32
C GLY A 296 2.56 6.00 -14.67
N GLU A 297 1.76 5.24 -15.44
CA GLU A 297 0.86 4.19 -14.96
C GLU A 297 0.89 2.99 -15.91
N LEU A 298 0.69 1.79 -15.35
CA LEU A 298 0.49 0.58 -16.13
C LEU A 298 -0.98 0.31 -16.44
N VAL A 299 -1.87 0.78 -15.57
CA VAL A 299 -3.31 0.53 -15.63
C VAL A 299 -4.05 1.80 -15.22
N ALA A 300 -5.04 2.19 -16.02
CA ALA A 300 -5.99 3.24 -15.66
C ALA A 300 -7.41 2.68 -15.79
N MET A 301 -8.25 2.88 -14.78
CA MET A 301 -9.63 2.38 -14.74
C MET A 301 -10.62 3.54 -14.59
N SER A 302 -11.61 3.60 -15.48
CA SER A 302 -12.71 4.56 -15.44
C SER A 302 -14.03 3.82 -15.65
N GLY A 303 -14.79 3.65 -14.57
CA GLY A 303 -15.95 2.76 -14.57
C GLY A 303 -15.51 1.35 -14.98
N ASP A 304 -16.22 0.74 -15.93
CA ASP A 304 -15.88 -0.60 -16.44
C ASP A 304 -14.82 -0.59 -17.55
N THR A 305 -14.34 0.57 -17.97
CA THR A 305 -13.27 0.65 -18.96
C THR A 305 -11.90 0.63 -18.29
N VAL A 306 -11.04 -0.28 -18.73
CA VAL A 306 -9.67 -0.43 -18.24
C VAL A 306 -8.70 -0.26 -19.41
N CYS A 307 -7.75 0.65 -19.26
CA CYS A 307 -6.66 0.86 -20.18
C CYS A 307 -5.38 0.25 -19.59
N LEU A 308 -4.68 -0.55 -20.39
CA LEU A 308 -3.36 -1.09 -20.08
C LEU A 308 -2.29 -0.33 -20.90
N SER A 309 -1.13 -0.09 -20.31
CA SER A 309 -0.09 0.74 -20.92
C SER A 309 0.54 0.10 -22.16
N ASN A 310 0.73 0.89 -23.22
CA ASN A 310 1.51 0.48 -24.40
C ASN A 310 2.97 0.11 -24.06
N ARG A 311 3.53 0.60 -22.94
CA ARG A 311 4.85 0.16 -22.44
C ARG A 311 4.83 -1.28 -21.94
N LEU A 312 3.78 -1.68 -21.21
CA LEU A 312 3.59 -3.07 -20.79
C LEU A 312 3.47 -3.98 -22.02
N ARG A 313 2.68 -3.56 -23.03
CA ARG A 313 2.58 -4.26 -24.31
C ARG A 313 3.97 -4.44 -24.94
N ALA A 314 4.77 -3.39 -25.02
CA ALA A 314 6.10 -3.45 -25.62
C ALA A 314 7.06 -4.42 -24.90
N VAL A 315 7.03 -4.46 -23.56
CA VAL A 315 7.85 -5.42 -22.79
C VAL A 315 7.35 -6.86 -22.97
N LEU A 316 6.03 -7.05 -23.02
CA LEU A 316 5.43 -8.34 -23.32
C LEU A 316 5.83 -8.81 -24.73
N ALA A 317 5.70 -7.95 -25.74
CA ALA A 317 6.08 -8.22 -27.14
C ALA A 317 7.52 -8.74 -27.24
N GLN A 318 8.45 -8.05 -26.58
CA GLN A 318 9.86 -8.43 -26.54
C GLN A 318 10.05 -9.79 -25.88
N SER A 319 9.35 -10.05 -24.77
CA SER A 319 9.42 -11.33 -24.06
C SER A 319 8.85 -12.50 -24.89
N LEU A 320 7.86 -12.22 -25.74
CA LEU A 320 7.24 -13.19 -26.65
C LEU A 320 8.12 -13.54 -27.87
N THR A 321 9.15 -12.75 -28.18
CA THR A 321 10.11 -13.08 -29.26
C THR A 321 11.07 -14.23 -28.92
N SER A 322 11.01 -14.74 -27.68
CA SER A 322 11.79 -15.90 -27.26
C SER A 322 11.47 -17.12 -28.13
N PRO A 323 12.48 -17.90 -28.58
CA PRO A 323 12.27 -19.05 -29.47
C PRO A 323 11.56 -20.24 -28.80
N SER A 324 11.27 -20.16 -27.50
CA SER A 324 10.57 -21.20 -26.74
C SER A 324 9.11 -20.81 -26.51
N ASP A 325 8.18 -21.62 -27.01
CA ASP A 325 6.74 -21.47 -26.77
C ASP A 325 6.37 -21.50 -25.27
N ASP A 326 7.14 -22.23 -24.46
CA ASP A 326 6.96 -22.27 -23.00
C ASP A 326 7.39 -20.95 -22.36
N ALA A 327 8.50 -20.36 -22.81
CA ALA A 327 8.94 -19.05 -22.33
C ALA A 327 7.94 -17.95 -22.72
N GLY A 328 7.40 -18.00 -23.95
CA GLY A 328 6.35 -17.07 -24.39
C GLY A 328 5.08 -17.16 -23.55
N ARG A 329 4.59 -18.39 -23.28
CA ARG A 329 3.45 -18.61 -22.38
C ARG A 329 3.74 -18.16 -20.95
N GLY A 330 4.95 -18.39 -20.45
CA GLY A 330 5.39 -17.91 -19.14
C GLY A 330 5.36 -16.38 -19.03
N ALA A 331 5.83 -15.67 -20.06
CA ALA A 331 5.80 -14.21 -20.11
C ALA A 331 4.36 -13.65 -20.15
N ALA A 332 3.49 -14.25 -20.95
CA ALA A 332 2.08 -13.87 -21.00
C ALA A 332 1.35 -14.14 -19.67
N LEU A 333 1.64 -15.26 -19.00
CA LEU A 333 1.13 -15.52 -17.66
C LEU A 333 1.62 -14.49 -16.64
N ALA A 334 2.92 -14.17 -16.65
CA ALA A 334 3.48 -13.14 -15.78
C ALA A 334 2.81 -11.78 -15.98
N ALA A 335 2.54 -11.40 -17.24
CA ALA A 335 1.83 -10.16 -17.57
C ALA A 335 0.38 -10.17 -17.06
N LEU A 336 -0.32 -11.29 -17.25
CA LEU A 336 -1.69 -11.45 -16.76
C LEU A 336 -1.75 -11.38 -15.23
N THR A 337 -0.82 -12.01 -14.52
CA THR A 337 -0.69 -11.92 -13.06
C THR A 337 -0.38 -10.50 -12.61
N GLU A 338 0.51 -9.79 -13.29
CA GLU A 338 0.84 -8.40 -12.94
C GLU A 338 -0.37 -7.47 -13.09
N VAL A 339 -1.12 -7.60 -14.18
CA VAL A 339 -2.38 -6.84 -14.38
C VAL A 339 -3.42 -7.21 -13.32
N ALA A 340 -3.53 -8.49 -12.96
CA ALA A 340 -4.41 -8.94 -11.89
C ALA A 340 -4.04 -8.35 -10.53
N LEU A 341 -2.75 -8.21 -10.22
CA LEU A 341 -2.29 -7.54 -8.99
C LEU A 341 -2.65 -6.05 -9.00
N LEU A 342 -2.50 -5.36 -10.13
CA LEU A 342 -2.83 -3.95 -10.28
C LEU A 342 -4.34 -3.67 -10.16
N LEU A 343 -5.19 -4.57 -10.65
CA LEU A 343 -6.65 -4.44 -10.60
C LEU A 343 -7.30 -5.09 -9.37
N GLY A 344 -6.54 -5.90 -8.62
CA GLY A 344 -7.08 -6.76 -7.57
C GLY A 344 -7.82 -6.00 -6.48
N ASP A 345 -7.29 -4.87 -6.01
CA ASP A 345 -7.94 -4.04 -4.98
C ASP A 345 -9.28 -3.47 -5.47
N ALA A 346 -9.31 -2.95 -6.71
CA ALA A 346 -10.52 -2.40 -7.31
C ALA A 346 -11.60 -3.47 -7.51
N LEU A 347 -11.21 -4.66 -7.99
CA LEU A 347 -12.13 -5.79 -8.15
C LEU A 347 -12.63 -6.31 -6.80
N ARG A 348 -11.76 -6.43 -5.80
CA ARG A 348 -12.14 -6.82 -4.44
C ARG A 348 -13.12 -5.81 -3.82
N ALA A 349 -12.88 -4.51 -3.97
CA ALA A 349 -13.81 -3.48 -3.49
C ALA A 349 -15.19 -3.59 -4.15
N ARG A 350 -15.25 -3.81 -5.47
CA ARG A 350 -16.52 -4.04 -6.19
C ARG A 350 -17.23 -5.30 -5.71
N ALA A 351 -16.50 -6.40 -5.55
CA ALA A 351 -17.05 -7.67 -5.10
C ALA A 351 -17.57 -7.57 -3.65
N GLN A 352 -16.82 -6.91 -2.76
CA GLN A 352 -17.24 -6.64 -1.39
C GLN A 352 -18.51 -5.79 -1.35
N ALA A 353 -18.61 -4.74 -2.17
CA ALA A 353 -19.81 -3.91 -2.26
C ALA A 353 -21.03 -4.72 -2.75
N GLN A 354 -20.84 -5.65 -3.69
CA GLN A 354 -21.90 -6.54 -4.14
C GLN A 354 -22.36 -7.48 -3.02
N VAL A 355 -21.43 -8.12 -2.29
CA VAL A 355 -21.78 -9.01 -1.17
C VAL A 355 -22.44 -8.24 -0.02
N ALA A 356 -21.95 -7.04 0.29
CA ALA A 356 -22.52 -6.20 1.35
C ALA A 356 -23.96 -5.73 1.04
N ALA A 357 -24.35 -5.71 -0.24
CA ALA A 357 -25.70 -5.39 -0.67
C ALA A 357 -26.68 -6.57 -0.54
N LEU A 358 -26.19 -7.79 -0.28
CA LEU A 358 -27.04 -8.97 -0.07
C LEU A 358 -27.73 -8.91 1.32
N PRO A 359 -28.87 -9.59 1.51
CA PRO A 359 -29.46 -9.79 2.84
C PRO A 359 -28.46 -10.44 3.82
N GLU A 360 -28.54 -10.10 5.11
CA GLU A 360 -27.61 -10.61 6.14
C GLU A 360 -27.54 -12.15 6.19
N SER A 361 -28.68 -12.82 5.99
CA SER A 361 -28.75 -14.28 5.93
C SER A 361 -27.93 -14.87 4.77
N GLU A 362 -27.90 -14.19 3.63
CA GLU A 362 -27.13 -14.63 2.46
C GLU A 362 -25.63 -14.33 2.63
N GLN A 363 -25.30 -13.18 3.22
CA GLN A 363 -23.92 -12.87 3.60
C GLN A 363 -23.38 -13.94 4.57
N ARG A 364 -24.17 -14.29 5.58
CA ARG A 364 -23.81 -15.33 6.56
C ARG A 364 -23.63 -16.69 5.89
N ALA A 365 -24.56 -17.09 5.02
CA ALA A 365 -24.45 -18.35 4.28
C ALA A 365 -23.18 -18.42 3.43
N LEU A 366 -22.80 -17.33 2.75
CA LEU A 366 -21.57 -17.25 1.96
C LEU A 366 -20.29 -17.38 2.82
N LEU A 367 -20.32 -16.87 4.05
CA LEU A 367 -19.19 -16.92 4.96
C LEU A 367 -19.07 -18.29 5.65
N GLU A 368 -20.19 -18.90 6.03
CA GLU A 368 -20.24 -20.20 6.72
C GLU A 368 -19.98 -21.37 5.75
N ALA A 369 -20.51 -21.28 4.52
CA ALA A 369 -20.39 -22.32 3.50
C ALA A 369 -20.01 -21.70 2.15
N PRO A 370 -18.75 -21.25 1.99
CA PRO A 370 -18.32 -20.62 0.75
C PRO A 370 -18.42 -21.60 -0.44
N PRO A 371 -18.77 -21.10 -1.63
CA PRO A 371 -18.86 -21.95 -2.81
C PRO A 371 -17.48 -22.56 -3.14
N PRO A 372 -17.45 -23.79 -3.68
CA PRO A 372 -16.19 -24.42 -4.07
C PRO A 372 -15.49 -23.59 -5.17
N PRO A 373 -14.15 -23.75 -5.32
CA PRO A 373 -13.42 -23.15 -6.43
C PRO A 373 -14.09 -23.49 -7.77
N ALA A 374 -14.19 -22.52 -8.67
CA ALA A 374 -14.84 -22.76 -9.95
C ALA A 374 -14.05 -23.78 -10.78
N PRO A 375 -14.70 -24.81 -11.34
CA PRO A 375 -14.01 -25.92 -12.03
C PRO A 375 -13.23 -25.46 -13.25
N HIS A 376 -13.57 -24.30 -13.83
CA HIS A 376 -12.95 -23.76 -15.04
C HIS A 376 -11.91 -22.66 -14.76
N THR A 377 -11.46 -22.47 -13.51
CA THR A 377 -10.50 -21.40 -13.15
C THR A 377 -9.20 -21.52 -13.96
N ALA A 378 -8.58 -22.71 -13.98
CA ALA A 378 -7.34 -22.95 -14.71
C ALA A 378 -7.52 -22.78 -16.24
N GLN A 379 -8.67 -23.20 -16.76
CA GLN A 379 -9.02 -23.05 -18.16
C GLN A 379 -9.15 -21.58 -18.56
N ALA A 380 -9.85 -20.77 -17.76
CA ALA A 380 -9.99 -19.32 -17.99
C ALA A 380 -8.63 -18.62 -18.03
N ILE A 381 -7.73 -18.95 -17.08
CA ILE A 381 -6.36 -18.41 -17.06
C ILE A 381 -5.59 -18.81 -18.32
N THR A 382 -5.69 -20.07 -18.73
CA THR A 382 -4.97 -20.58 -19.91
C THR A 382 -5.45 -19.92 -21.21
N THR A 383 -6.77 -19.76 -21.37
CA THR A 383 -7.36 -19.04 -22.51
C THR A 383 -6.93 -17.57 -22.52
N ALA A 384 -6.93 -16.91 -21.36
CA ALA A 384 -6.48 -15.53 -21.23
C ALA A 384 -5.00 -15.35 -21.61
N VAL A 385 -4.13 -16.30 -21.21
CA VAL A 385 -2.71 -16.30 -21.59
C VAL A 385 -2.56 -16.37 -23.11
N ALA A 386 -3.29 -17.26 -23.78
CA ALA A 386 -3.26 -17.37 -25.25
C ALA A 386 -3.76 -16.09 -25.93
N ALA A 387 -4.87 -15.52 -25.44
CA ALA A 387 -5.44 -14.28 -25.97
C ALA A 387 -4.50 -13.07 -25.77
N LEU A 388 -3.83 -12.99 -24.62
CA LEU A 388 -2.88 -11.94 -24.32
C LEU A 388 -1.62 -12.06 -25.18
N ALA A 389 -1.10 -13.28 -25.38
CA ALA A 389 0.04 -13.53 -26.26
C ALA A 389 -0.23 -13.13 -27.73
N ALA A 390 -1.46 -13.38 -28.23
CA ALA A 390 -1.86 -12.95 -29.57
C ALA A 390 -2.08 -11.43 -29.71
N SER A 391 -2.21 -10.73 -28.59
CA SER A 391 -2.46 -9.28 -28.52
C SER A 391 -1.22 -8.47 -28.15
N GLY A 392 -0.12 -9.15 -27.79
CA GLY A 392 1.17 -8.60 -27.41
C GLY A 392 1.95 -7.99 -28.55
#